data_AF-A0A0Q4UNU1-F1
#
_entry.id   AF-A0A0Q4UNU1-F1
#
_cell.length_a   1.000
_cell.length_b   1.000
_cell.length_c   1.000
_cell.angle_alpha   90.00
_cell.angle_beta   90.00
_cell.angle_gamma   90.00
#
_symmetry.space_group_name_H-M   'P 1'
#
loop_
_entity.id
_entity.type
_entity.pdbx_description
1 polymer ?
#
loop_
_entity_poly.entity_id
_entity_poly.type
_entity_poly.pdbx_seq_one_letter_code
_entity_poly.pdbx_strand_id
1 'polypeptide(L)'
;MLLGRLDVIDALEAKIEVQSQQLAIAAPKVEAYDAFMDDRGHCCLRTVARIMELGHTEFFDWIKGKGYVFTEDQALQPRSDLRDGEYMRVILHDRNGQKRPQTVVTRLGVAWLRQRWAADQLRLEKEAARAITAARQPRLAGI
;
A
#
# COMPACT_ATOMS: atom_id res chain seq x y z
N MET A 1 -22.33 -28.68 -33.49
CA MET A 1 -21.41 -27.64 -32.98
C MET A 1 -22.17 -26.69 -32.02
N LEU A 2 -22.78 -27.25 -30.97
CA LEU A 2 -23.62 -26.50 -29.99
C LEU A 2 -23.18 -26.78 -28.55
N LEU A 3 -22.68 -28.00 -28.27
CA LEU A 3 -22.13 -28.40 -26.97
C LEU A 3 -21.02 -27.45 -26.45
N GLY A 4 -20.00 -27.16 -27.26
CA GLY A 4 -18.92 -26.26 -26.83
C GLY A 4 -19.31 -24.79 -26.62
N ARG A 5 -20.53 -24.36 -27.02
CA ARG A 5 -21.02 -22.99 -26.76
C ARG A 5 -21.77 -22.91 -25.44
N LEU A 6 -22.41 -24.00 -25.01
CA LEU A 6 -23.04 -24.11 -23.69
C LEU A 6 -21.97 -24.17 -22.59
N ASP A 7 -20.92 -24.98 -22.77
CA ASP A 7 -19.82 -25.08 -21.79
C ASP A 7 -19.12 -23.74 -21.53
N VAL A 8 -19.01 -22.90 -22.58
CA VAL A 8 -18.42 -21.55 -22.48
C VAL A 8 -19.36 -20.59 -21.75
N ILE A 9 -20.67 -20.71 -21.95
CA ILE A 9 -21.67 -19.88 -21.25
C ILE A 9 -21.68 -20.24 -19.77
N ASP A 10 -21.71 -21.52 -19.43
CA ASP A 10 -21.71 -21.99 -18.03
C ASP A 10 -20.42 -21.58 -17.29
N ALA A 11 -19.27 -21.65 -17.98
CA ALA A 11 -17.99 -21.18 -17.44
C ALA A 11 -17.95 -19.65 -17.23
N LEU A 12 -18.60 -18.88 -18.10
CA LEU A 12 -18.71 -17.42 -17.96
C LEU A 12 -19.65 -17.03 -16.83
N GLU A 13 -20.79 -17.72 -16.69
CA GLU A 13 -21.75 -17.50 -15.60
C GLU A 13 -21.12 -17.83 -14.24
N ALA A 14 -20.42 -18.96 -14.14
CA ALA A 14 -19.67 -19.31 -12.93
C ALA A 14 -18.60 -18.27 -12.58
N LYS A 15 -17.93 -17.70 -13.59
CA LYS A 15 -16.93 -16.65 -13.38
C LYS A 15 -17.56 -15.33 -12.93
N ILE A 16 -18.72 -14.97 -13.48
CA ILE A 16 -19.47 -13.77 -13.07
C ILE A 16 -19.96 -13.93 -11.63
N GLU A 17 -20.45 -15.11 -11.26
CA GLU A 17 -20.92 -15.40 -9.89
C GLU A 17 -19.79 -15.33 -8.86
N VAL A 18 -18.61 -15.87 -9.18
CA VAL A 18 -17.44 -15.72 -8.30
C VAL A 18 -17.00 -14.26 -8.18
N GLN A 19 -17.04 -13.50 -9.28
CA GLN A 19 -16.70 -12.07 -9.26
C GLN A 19 -17.74 -11.24 -8.48
N SER A 20 -19.04 -11.53 -8.62
CA SER A 20 -20.11 -10.83 -7.91
C SER A 20 -20.01 -11.07 -6.40
N GLN A 21 -19.71 -12.30 -5.98
CA GLN A 21 -19.47 -12.65 -4.57
C GLN A 21 -18.22 -11.93 -4.01
N GLN A 22 -17.13 -11.88 -4.79
CA GLN A 22 -15.93 -11.14 -4.39
C GLN A 22 -16.21 -9.63 -4.25
N LEU A 23 -17.01 -9.04 -5.14
CA LEU A 23 -17.42 -7.64 -5.07
C LEU A 23 -18.31 -7.38 -3.85
N ALA A 24 -19.25 -8.28 -3.54
CA ALA A 24 -20.12 -8.17 -2.37
C ALA A 24 -19.32 -8.22 -1.05
N ILE A 25 -18.28 -9.06 -0.98
CA ILE A 25 -17.38 -9.13 0.18
C ILE A 25 -16.46 -7.89 0.25
N ALA A 26 -16.08 -7.32 -0.90
CA ALA A 26 -15.23 -6.14 -0.97
C ALA A 26 -15.96 -4.85 -0.65
N ALA A 27 -17.26 -4.74 -0.95
CA ALA A 27 -18.07 -3.53 -0.77
C ALA A 27 -17.93 -2.88 0.64
N PRO A 28 -18.14 -3.58 1.76
CA PRO A 28 -17.98 -2.97 3.10
C PRO A 28 -16.53 -2.56 3.40
N LYS A 29 -15.54 -3.23 2.79
CA LYS A 29 -14.11 -2.90 2.97
C LYS A 29 -13.72 -1.66 2.16
N VAL A 30 -14.33 -1.47 1.00
CA VAL A 30 -14.13 -0.27 0.16
C VAL A 30 -14.80 0.94 0.80
N GLU A 31 -16.00 0.80 1.36
CA GLU A 31 -16.69 1.88 2.07
C GLU A 31 -15.91 2.33 3.32
N ALA A 32 -15.43 1.39 4.14
CA ALA A 32 -14.59 1.72 5.28
C ALA A 32 -13.29 2.42 4.87
N TYR A 33 -12.70 2.02 3.73
CA TYR A 33 -11.52 2.64 3.17
C TYR A 33 -11.78 4.07 2.66
N ASP A 34 -12.91 4.27 1.96
CA ASP A 34 -13.32 5.58 1.46
C ASP A 34 -13.70 6.53 2.59
N ALA A 35 -14.20 6.02 3.72
CA ALA A 35 -14.50 6.83 4.91
C ALA A 35 -13.27 7.51 5.53
N PHE A 36 -12.06 7.03 5.27
CA PHE A 36 -10.83 7.66 5.74
C PHE A 36 -10.29 8.75 4.80
N MET A 37 -10.89 8.90 3.62
CA MET A 37 -10.49 9.90 2.63
C MET A 37 -11.30 11.18 2.83
N ASP A 38 -10.68 12.32 2.53
CA ASP A 38 -11.40 13.59 2.40
C ASP A 38 -12.27 13.61 1.14
N ASP A 39 -13.07 14.66 0.97
CA ASP A 39 -13.95 14.88 -0.20
C ASP A 39 -13.18 14.85 -1.54
N ARG A 40 -11.86 15.00 -1.52
CA ARG A 40 -10.97 14.99 -2.67
C ARG A 40 -10.25 13.65 -2.86
N GLY A 41 -10.57 12.63 -2.05
CA GLY A 41 -9.96 11.32 -2.13
C GLY A 41 -8.53 11.25 -1.58
N HIS A 42 -8.18 12.15 -0.66
CA HIS A 42 -6.88 12.20 -0.01
C HIS A 42 -6.95 11.85 1.47
N CYS A 43 -5.85 11.32 2.01
CA CYS A 43 -5.69 11.18 3.46
C CYS A 43 -4.27 11.55 3.89
N CYS A 44 -4.11 12.03 5.12
CA CYS A 44 -2.78 12.37 5.64
C CYS A 44 -1.97 11.10 5.94
N LEU A 45 -0.64 11.21 5.96
CA LEU A 45 0.28 10.08 6.20
C LEU A 45 -0.05 9.28 7.47
N ARG A 46 -0.55 9.95 8.53
CA ARG A 46 -0.99 9.27 9.76
C ARG A 46 -2.20 8.38 9.53
N THR A 47 -3.18 8.85 8.75
CA THR A 47 -4.36 8.07 8.40
C THR A 47 -3.97 6.88 7.52
N VAL A 48 -3.02 7.06 6.59
CA VAL A 48 -2.49 5.95 5.78
C VAL A 48 -1.91 4.84 6.64
N ALA A 49 -1.12 5.18 7.66
CA ALA A 49 -0.59 4.18 8.59
C ALA A 49 -1.71 3.35 9.24
N ARG A 50 -2.83 3.99 9.63
CA ARG A 50 -4.00 3.30 10.20
C ARG A 50 -4.72 2.43 9.15
N ILE A 51 -4.89 2.93 7.93
CA ILE A 51 -5.48 2.16 6.82
C ILE A 51 -4.63 0.92 6.49
N MET A 52 -3.32 0.99 6.68
CA MET A 52 -2.38 -0.10 6.48
C MET A 52 -2.19 -0.98 7.72
N GLU A 53 -2.86 -0.65 8.84
CA GLU A 53 -2.73 -1.35 10.13
C GLU A 53 -1.29 -1.37 10.68
N LEU A 54 -0.54 -0.30 10.42
CA LEU A 54 0.87 -0.15 10.84
C LEU A 54 1.00 0.83 12.00
N GLY A 55 2.01 0.59 12.84
CA GLY A 55 2.42 1.57 13.85
C GLY A 55 2.86 2.88 13.18
N HIS A 56 2.50 4.04 13.74
CA HIS A 56 2.87 5.32 13.13
C HIS A 56 4.39 5.44 12.96
N THR A 57 5.17 5.17 14.01
CA THR A 57 6.64 5.26 13.97
C THR A 57 7.20 4.33 12.91
N GLU A 58 6.79 3.06 12.91
CA GLU A 58 7.20 2.06 11.91
C GLU A 58 6.91 2.53 10.48
N PHE A 59 5.69 3.00 10.22
CA PHE A 59 5.31 3.50 8.91
C PHE A 59 6.16 4.70 8.49
N PHE A 60 6.35 5.69 9.38
CA PHE A 60 7.16 6.88 9.09
C PHE A 60 8.62 6.54 8.85
N ASP A 61 9.19 5.63 9.64
CA ASP A 61 10.57 5.18 9.50
C ASP A 61 10.74 4.42 8.19
N TRP A 62 9.77 3.59 7.81
CA TRP A 62 9.78 2.89 6.54
C TRP A 62 9.74 3.84 5.34
N ILE A 63 8.75 4.74 5.25
CA ILE A 63 8.63 5.63 4.09
C ILE A 63 9.82 6.60 3.96
N LYS A 64 10.40 7.03 5.09
CA LYS A 64 11.62 7.86 5.10
C LYS A 64 12.84 7.03 4.70
N GLY A 65 12.98 5.83 5.26
CA GLY A 65 14.08 4.91 4.93
C GLY A 65 14.07 4.49 3.46
N LYS A 66 12.90 4.47 2.82
CA LYS A 66 12.74 4.23 1.38
C LYS A 66 12.94 5.49 0.52
N GLY A 67 13.09 6.66 1.13
CA GLY A 67 13.19 7.94 0.44
C GLY A 67 11.91 8.32 -0.33
N TYR A 68 10.76 7.79 0.04
CA TYR A 68 9.47 8.16 -0.56
C TYR A 68 9.03 9.56 -0.12
N VAL A 69 9.39 9.92 1.10
CA VAL A 69 9.26 11.27 1.63
C VAL A 69 10.57 11.72 2.25
N PHE A 70 10.82 13.02 2.24
CA PHE A 70 11.96 13.65 2.87
C PHE A 70 11.53 14.93 3.56
N THR A 71 12.34 15.41 4.52
CA THR A 71 12.07 16.67 5.21
C THR A 71 12.67 17.82 4.42
N GLU A 72 11.84 18.81 4.09
CA GLU A 72 12.24 20.06 3.45
C GLU A 72 11.40 21.18 4.06
N ASP A 73 12.06 22.28 4.44
CA ASP A 73 11.42 23.43 5.11
C ASP A 73 10.48 23.03 6.27
N GLN A 74 10.98 22.17 7.17
CA GLN A 74 10.25 21.64 8.33
C GLN A 74 8.98 20.81 8.00
N ALA A 75 8.72 20.51 6.73
CA ALA A 75 7.61 19.71 6.29
C ALA A 75 8.08 18.43 5.58
N LEU A 76 7.28 17.37 5.66
CA LEU A 76 7.52 16.20 4.83
C LEU A 76 7.03 16.50 3.42
N GLN A 77 7.91 16.29 2.44
CA GLN A 77 7.66 16.42 1.01
C GLN A 77 7.77 15.05 0.35
N PRO A 78 6.91 14.71 -0.62
CA PRO A 78 7.05 13.50 -1.40
C PRO A 78 8.19 13.65 -2.41
N ARG A 79 8.83 12.52 -2.72
CA ARG A 79 9.72 12.37 -3.88
C ARG A 79 8.99 12.77 -5.17
N SER A 80 9.70 13.39 -6.11
CA SER A 80 9.12 14.01 -7.31
C SER A 80 8.29 13.03 -8.14
N ASP A 81 8.79 11.82 -8.40
CA ASP A 81 8.07 10.76 -9.12
C ASP A 81 6.74 10.36 -8.46
N LEU A 82 6.63 10.43 -7.14
CA LEU A 82 5.40 10.13 -6.41
C LEU A 82 4.38 11.27 -6.51
N ARG A 83 4.86 12.49 -6.72
CA ARG A 83 4.04 13.66 -7.00
C ARG A 83 3.53 13.64 -8.43
N ASP A 84 4.43 13.41 -9.38
CA ASP A 84 4.14 13.37 -10.81
C ASP A 84 3.22 12.18 -11.17
N GLY A 85 3.42 11.04 -10.50
CA GLY A 85 2.56 9.87 -10.62
C GLY A 85 1.24 9.95 -9.84
N GLU A 86 0.92 11.11 -9.24
CA GLU A 86 -0.29 11.36 -8.45
C GLU A 86 -0.52 10.39 -7.28
N TYR A 87 0.54 9.79 -6.75
CA TYR A 87 0.48 8.94 -5.55
C TYR A 87 0.43 9.78 -4.28
N MET A 88 1.16 10.90 -4.25
CA MET A 88 1.21 11.82 -3.12
C MET A 88 1.09 13.26 -3.61
N ARG A 89 0.47 14.12 -2.79
CA ARG A 89 0.33 15.55 -3.08
C ARG A 89 0.71 16.36 -1.85
N VAL A 90 1.06 17.61 -2.08
CA VAL A 90 1.29 18.59 -1.01
C VAL A 90 0.14 19.58 -1.07
N ILE A 91 -0.63 19.63 0.01
CA ILE A 91 -1.72 20.58 0.16
C ILE A 91 -1.38 21.58 1.25
N LEU A 92 -2.01 22.75 1.20
CA LEU A 92 -1.97 23.69 2.31
C LEU A 92 -3.06 23.31 3.30
N HIS A 93 -2.66 22.78 4.44
CA HIS A 93 -3.56 22.47 5.54
C HIS A 93 -3.62 23.68 6.49
N ASP A 94 -4.83 24.16 6.77
CA ASP A 94 -5.04 25.22 7.75
C ASP A 94 -5.02 24.62 9.16
N ARG A 95 -4.13 25.16 10.00
CA ARG A 95 -4.14 24.87 11.44
C ARG A 95 -4.16 26.18 12.20
N ASN A 96 -5.31 26.49 12.82
CA ASN A 96 -5.52 27.69 13.63
C ASN A 96 -5.25 29.00 12.85
N GLY A 97 -5.64 29.08 11.58
CA GLY A 97 -5.44 30.25 10.72
C GLY A 97 -4.05 30.32 10.08
N GLN A 98 -3.15 29.36 10.38
CA GLN A 98 -1.86 29.24 9.70
C GLN A 98 -1.92 28.13 8.66
N LYS A 99 -1.71 28.50 7.40
CA LYS A 99 -1.56 27.55 6.29
C LYS A 99 -0.17 26.93 6.34
N ARG A 100 -0.11 25.61 6.46
CA ARG A 100 1.16 24.85 6.44
C ARG A 100 1.12 23.79 5.35
N PRO A 101 2.23 23.53 4.66
CA PRO A 101 2.30 22.43 3.71
C PRO A 101 2.16 21.09 4.44
N GLN A 102 1.31 20.22 3.91
CA GLN A 102 1.09 18.88 4.40
C GLN A 102 1.08 17.90 3.22
N THR A 103 1.89 16.85 3.33
CA THR A 103 1.82 15.73 2.39
C THR A 103 0.60 14.86 2.69
N VAL A 104 -0.20 14.64 1.65
CA VAL A 104 -1.35 13.74 1.63
C VAL A 104 -1.15 12.68 0.57
N VAL A 105 -1.84 11.57 0.73
CA VAL A 105 -1.74 10.40 -0.14
C VAL A 105 -3.10 10.20 -0.81
N THR A 106 -3.08 9.96 -2.12
CA THR A 106 -4.29 9.68 -2.89
C THR A 106 -4.74 8.23 -2.69
N ARG A 107 -5.95 7.88 -3.14
CA ARG A 107 -6.39 6.47 -3.19
C ARG A 107 -5.39 5.57 -3.92
N LEU A 108 -4.84 6.08 -5.04
CA LEU A 108 -3.82 5.38 -5.82
C LEU A 108 -2.52 5.22 -5.03
N GLY A 109 -2.09 6.28 -4.32
CA GLY A 109 -0.91 6.26 -3.46
C GLY A 109 -0.98 5.23 -2.35
N VAL A 110 -2.14 5.07 -1.73
CA VAL A 110 -2.31 4.06 -0.67
C VAL A 110 -2.23 2.64 -1.23
N ALA A 111 -2.86 2.37 -2.38
CA ALA A 111 -2.72 1.08 -3.06
C ALA A 111 -1.25 0.78 -3.43
N TRP A 112 -0.56 1.80 -3.96
CA TRP A 112 0.86 1.74 -4.32
C TRP A 112 1.77 1.46 -3.11
N LEU A 113 1.48 2.08 -1.96
CA LEU A 113 2.21 1.87 -0.70
C LEU A 113 1.97 0.47 -0.15
N ARG A 114 0.71 -0.01 -0.14
CA ARG A 114 0.38 -1.38 0.30
C ARG A 114 1.16 -2.43 -0.48
N GLN A 115 1.22 -2.29 -1.81
CA GLN A 115 1.96 -3.21 -2.65
C GLN A 115 3.46 -3.26 -2.30
N ARG A 116 4.07 -2.10 -2.07
CA ARG A 116 5.49 -1.99 -1.73
C ARG A 116 5.82 -2.48 -0.35
N TRP A 117 4.94 -2.21 0.61
CA TRP A 117 5.06 -2.76 1.95
C TRP A 117 5.06 -4.29 1.91
N ALA A 118 4.08 -4.90 1.24
CA ALA A 118 4.01 -6.35 1.09
C ALA A 118 5.27 -6.94 0.42
N ALA A 119 5.78 -6.29 -0.63
CA ALA A 119 6.99 -6.71 -1.31
C ALA A 119 8.24 -6.62 -0.40
N ASP A 120 8.32 -5.59 0.44
CA ASP A 120 9.39 -5.43 1.42
C ASP A 120 9.35 -6.48 2.52
N GLN A 121 8.17 -6.78 3.06
CA GLN A 121 8.01 -7.84 4.07
C GLN A 121 8.46 -9.19 3.52
N LEU A 122 8.03 -9.54 2.30
CA LEU A 122 8.45 -10.77 1.63
C LEU A 122 9.98 -10.82 1.42
N ARG A 123 10.61 -9.69 1.10
CA ARG A 123 12.07 -9.61 0.96
C ARG A 123 12.76 -9.87 2.30
N LEU A 124 12.29 -9.24 3.37
CA LEU A 124 12.84 -9.40 4.72
C LEU A 124 12.70 -10.85 5.23
N GLU A 125 11.56 -11.48 5.00
CA GLU A 125 11.33 -12.89 5.33
C GLU A 125 12.31 -13.82 4.61
N LYS A 126 12.52 -13.59 3.30
CA LYS A 126 13.49 -14.37 2.51
C LYS A 126 14.92 -14.17 3.00
N GLU A 127 15.30 -12.95 3.36
CA GLU A 127 16.62 -12.62 3.91
C GLU A 127 16.82 -13.30 5.27
N ALA A 128 15.83 -13.26 6.16
CA ALA A 128 15.85 -13.95 7.45
C ALA A 128 15.96 -15.48 7.28
N ALA A 129 15.18 -16.07 6.38
CA ALA A 129 15.24 -17.51 6.10
C ALA A 129 16.61 -17.95 5.58
N ARG A 130 17.23 -17.15 4.70
CA ARG A 130 18.60 -17.39 4.21
C ARG A 130 19.63 -17.29 5.33
N ALA A 131 19.52 -16.28 6.20
CA ALA A 131 20.42 -16.10 7.34
C ALA A 131 20.33 -17.27 8.33
N ILE A 132 19.12 -17.74 8.65
CA ILE A 132 18.89 -18.92 9.50
C ILE A 132 19.51 -20.17 8.87
N THR A 133 19.31 -20.36 7.56
CA THR A 133 19.88 -21.51 6.83
C THR A 133 21.39 -21.48 6.84
N ALA A 134 22.01 -20.32 6.59
CA ALA A 134 23.46 -20.14 6.61
C ALA A 134 24.06 -20.35 8.01
N ALA A 135 23.39 -19.89 9.06
CA ALA A 135 23.82 -20.09 10.45
C ALA A 135 23.73 -21.55 10.90
N ARG A 136 22.86 -22.35 10.30
CA ARG A 136 22.63 -23.77 10.65
C ARG A 136 23.56 -24.75 9.93
N GLN A 137 24.27 -24.33 8.88
CA GLN A 137 25.29 -25.16 8.24
C GLN A 137 26.55 -25.22 9.12
N PRO A 138 26.94 -26.37 9.68
CA PRO A 138 28.22 -26.49 10.37
C PRO A 138 29.35 -26.21 9.38
N ARG A 139 30.42 -25.53 9.84
CA ARG A 139 31.67 -25.36 9.09
C ARG A 139 32.31 -26.73 8.81
N LEU A 140 31.82 -27.44 7.80
CA LEU A 140 32.46 -28.62 7.23
C LEU A 140 33.52 -28.16 6.23
N ALA A 141 34.58 -27.54 6.73
CA ALA A 141 35.80 -27.27 5.98
C ALA A 141 36.94 -27.14 7.00
N GLY A 142 37.53 -28.28 7.33
CA GLY A 142 38.59 -28.38 8.33
C GLY A 142 38.93 -29.83 8.64
N ILE A 143 39.17 -30.65 7.60
CA ILE A 143 40.00 -31.86 7.66
C ILE A 143 40.82 -31.87 6.37
#